data_AF-A0A0N4X9R3-F1
#
_entry.id   AF-A0A0N4X9R3-F1
#
_cell.length_a   1.000
_cell.length_b   1.000
_cell.length_c   1.000
_cell.angle_alpha   90.00
_cell.angle_beta   90.00
_cell.angle_gamma   90.00
#
_symmetry.space_group_name_H-M   'P 1'
#
loop_
_entity.id
_entity.type
_entity.pdbx_description
1 polymer ?
#
loop_
_entity_poly.entity_id
_entity_poly.type
_entity_poly.pdbx_seq_one_letter_code
_entity_poly.pdbx_strand_id
1 'polypeptide(L)' 'MRHLEWEDLGVKVDGRSLHHLRFADDIVLITPNIEQAERMPAEFDSACGKIGLRLNLTKTMFMKNGLVPSADLCE' A
#
# COMPACT_ATOMS: atom_id res chain seq x y z
N MET A 1 -9.50 6.26 -6.26
CA MET A 1 -8.92 4.91 -6.05
C MET A 1 -9.66 3.78 -6.78
N ARG A 2 -10.97 3.85 -7.05
CA ARG A 2 -11.73 2.77 -7.74
C ARG A 2 -11.28 2.42 -9.18
N HIS A 3 -10.27 3.11 -9.72
CA HIS A 3 -9.73 2.92 -11.07
C HIS A 3 -8.26 2.47 -11.06
N LEU A 4 -7.72 2.13 -9.89
CA LEU A 4 -6.39 1.54 -9.78
C LEU A 4 -6.60 0.02 -9.80
N GLU A 5 -6.09 -0.64 -10.85
CA GLU A 5 -6.16 -2.10 -10.99
C GLU A 5 -5.12 -2.76 -10.07
N TRP A 6 -5.47 -2.86 -8.79
CA TRP A 6 -4.60 -3.33 -7.73
C TRP A 6 -4.93 -4.74 -7.25
N GLU A 7 -5.75 -5.51 -7.97
CA GLU A 7 -6.25 -6.83 -7.54
C GLU A 7 -5.13 -7.79 -7.06
N ASP A 8 -3.98 -7.75 -7.73
CA ASP A 8 -2.78 -8.55 -7.42
C ASP A 8 -1.77 -7.85 -6.50
N LEU A 9 -2.03 -6.61 -6.11
CA LEU A 9 -1.19 -5.83 -5.21
C LEU A 9 -1.68 -5.92 -3.76
N GLY A 10 -0.80 -5.64 -2.81
CA GLY A 10 -1.15 -5.61 -1.38
C GLY A 10 -1.12 -6.97 -0.68
N VAL A 11 -1.57 -6.98 0.57
CA VAL A 11 -1.48 -8.16 1.44
C VAL A 11 -2.82 -8.88 1.48
N LYS A 12 -2.82 -10.20 1.28
CA LYS A 12 -4.04 -11.01 1.39
C LYS A 12 -4.39 -11.28 2.85
N VAL A 13 -5.60 -10.92 3.24
CA VAL A 13 -6.21 -11.19 4.55
C VAL A 13 -7.56 -11.84 4.30
N ASP A 14 -7.76 -13.06 4.80
CA ASP A 14 -8.99 -13.84 4.60
C ASP A 14 -9.46 -13.91 3.14
N GLY A 15 -8.50 -14.10 2.21
CA GLY A 15 -8.77 -14.19 0.77
C GLY A 15 -9.04 -12.85 0.08
N ARG A 16 -8.97 -11.72 0.79
CA ARG A 16 -9.15 -10.36 0.22
C ARG A 16 -7.84 -9.59 0.25
N SER A 17 -7.52 -8.88 -0.82
CA SER A 17 -6.34 -8.02 -0.87
C SER A 17 -6.60 -6.70 -0.13
N LEU A 18 -5.80 -6.41 0.89
CA LEU A 18 -5.78 -5.14 1.60
C LEU A 18 -4.68 -4.26 1.00
N HIS A 19 -5.09 -3.23 0.25
CA HIS A 19 -4.18 -2.35 -0.48
C HIS A 19 -3.84 -1.06 0.28
N HIS A 20 -4.80 -0.50 1.02
CA HIS A 20 -4.63 0.80 1.64
C HIS A 20 -5.50 1.02 2.87
N LEU A 21 -5.06 1.94 3.72
CA LEU A 21 -5.85 2.57 4.77
C LEU A 21 -5.82 4.08 4.53
N ARG A 22 -6.92 4.77 4.80
CA ARG A 22 -7.01 6.22 4.63
C ARG A 22 -7.71 6.86 5.82
N PHE A 23 -7.16 7.97 6.28
CA PHE A 23 -7.82 8.86 7.24
C PHE A 23 -7.52 10.31 6.88
N ALA A 24 -8.56 11.14 6.72
CA ALA A 24 -8.43 12.52 6.25
C ALA A 24 -7.60 12.63 4.94
N ASP A 25 -6.50 13.37 4.98
CA ASP A 25 -5.51 13.55 3.91
C ASP A 25 -4.37 12.51 3.92
N ASP A 26 -4.26 11.71 4.99
CA ASP A 26 -3.25 10.67 5.10
C ASP A 26 -3.71 9.35 4.47
N ILE A 27 -2.79 8.69 3.78
CA ILE A 27 -2.98 7.37 3.18
C ILE A 27 -1.77 6.47 3.48
N VAL A 28 -2.03 5.23 3.84
CA VAL A 28 -1.05 4.17 3.96
C VAL A 28 -1.29 3.18 2.85
N LEU A 29 -0.28 2.90 2.03
CA LEU A 29 -0.29 1.82 1.05
C LEU A 29 0.36 0.59 1.69
N ILE A 30 -0.31 -0.55 1.61
CA ILE A 30 0.11 -1.80 2.23
C ILE A 30 0.59 -2.72 1.10
N THR A 31 1.83 -3.18 1.19
CA THR A 31 2.45 -4.04 0.18
C THR A 31 3.15 -5.23 0.84
N PRO A 32 3.24 -6.39 0.16
CA PRO A 32 3.92 -7.57 0.69
C PRO A 32 5.44 -7.51 0.50
N ASN A 33 5.93 -6.67 -0.41
CA ASN A 33 7.35 -6.56 -0.75
C ASN A 33 7.71 -5.16 -1.27
N ILE A 34 9.01 -4.92 -1.43
CA ILE A 34 9.56 -3.62 -1.83
C ILE A 34 9.24 -3.25 -3.27
N GLU A 35 9.20 -4.22 -4.19
CA GLU A 35 8.88 -3.97 -5.60
C GLU A 35 7.47 -3.37 -5.75
N GLN A 36 6.49 -3.94 -5.06
CA GLN A 36 5.14 -3.37 -4.99
C GLN A 36 5.14 -2.03 -4.24
N ALA A 37 5.97 -1.90 -3.19
CA ALA A 37 6.10 -0.65 -2.44
C ALA A 37 6.64 0.50 -3.31
N GLU A 38 7.48 0.23 -4.30
CA GLU A 38 7.97 1.24 -5.25
C GLU A 38 6.93 1.55 -6.32
N ARG A 39 6.23 0.53 -6.82
CA ARG A 39 5.24 0.66 -7.91
C ARG A 39 3.95 1.37 -7.47
N MET A 40 3.37 0.99 -6.34
CA MET A 40 2.05 1.47 -5.92
C MET A 40 1.99 2.99 -5.67
N PRO A 41 2.97 3.64 -5.01
CA PRO A 41 2.98 5.09 -4.86
C PRO A 41 3.05 5.84 -6.19
N ALA A 42 3.78 5.32 -7.19
CA ALA A 42 3.89 5.95 -8.50
C ALA A 42 2.56 5.92 -9.27
N GLU A 43 1.87 4.77 -9.25
CA GLU A 43 0.52 4.65 -9.83
C GLU A 43 -0.49 5.53 -9.09
N PHE A 44 -0.39 5.59 -7.76
CA PHE A 44 -1.25 6.42 -6.92
C PHE A 44 -1.06 7.92 -7.17
N ASP A 45 0.19 8.39 -7.28
CA ASP A 45 0.50 9.80 -7.60
C ASP A 45 -0.01 10.17 -9.00
N SER A 46 0.18 9.29 -9.99
CA SER A 46 -0.36 9.46 -11.34
C SER A 46 -1.89 9.61 -11.32
N ALA A 47 -2.60 8.78 -10.54
CA ALA A 47 -4.05 8.88 -10.39
C ALA A 47 -4.48 10.16 -9.65
N CYS A 48 -3.74 10.58 -8.62
CA CYS A 48 -3.96 11.86 -7.93
C CYS A 48 -3.79 13.05 -8.88
N GLY A 49 -2.78 13.00 -9.76
CA GLY A 49 -2.50 14.05 -10.73
C GLY A 49 -3.67 14.33 -11.67
N LYS A 50 -4.47 13.31 -12.01
CA LYS A 50 -5.67 13.45 -12.85
C LYS A 50 -6.77 14.31 -12.21
N ILE A 51 -6.76 14.45 -10.88
CA ILE A 51 -7.70 15.29 -10.13
C ILE A 51 -7.01 16.52 -9.51
N GLY A 52 -5.81 16.85 -9.95
CA GLY A 52 -5.06 18.02 -9.49
C GLY A 52 -4.39 17.87 -8.12
N LEU A 53 -4.30 16.66 -7.60
CA LEU A 53 -3.58 16.35 -6.35
C LEU A 53 -2.21 15.75 -6.63
N ARG A 54 -1.30 15.84 -5.65
CA ARG A 54 0.02 15.19 -5.69
C ARG A 54 0.40 14.66 -4.32
N LEU A 55 1.20 13.60 -4.31
CA LEU A 55 1.83 13.13 -3.09
C LEU A 55 2.86 14.13 -2.57
N ASN A 56 2.90 14.29 -1.25
CA ASN A 56 3.96 15.03 -0.59
C ASN A 56 5.13 14.09 -0.28
N LEU A 57 6.08 13.98 -1.20
CA LEU A 57 7.23 13.07 -1.08
C LEU A 57 8.12 13.38 0.14
N THR A 58 8.11 14.61 0.65
CA THR A 58 8.86 14.97 1.87
C THR A 58 8.23 14.37 3.13
N LYS A 59 6.92 14.10 3.12
CA LYS A 59 6.19 13.47 4.23
C LYS A 59 5.99 11.97 4.05
N THR A 60 6.00 11.48 2.82
CA THR A 60 5.86 10.05 2.52
C THR A 60 7.07 9.27 2.99
N MET A 61 6.86 8.23 3.81
CA MET A 61 7.92 7.40 4.35
C MET A 61 7.61 5.92 4.11
N PHE A 62 8.63 5.14 3.72
CA PHE A 62 8.54 3.69 3.72
C PHE A 62 8.69 3.15 5.14
N MET A 63 7.77 2.27 5.53
CA MET A 63 7.80 1.57 6.81
C MET A 63 7.77 0.08 6.53
N LYS A 64 8.59 -0.68 7.27
CA LYS A 64 8.58 -2.14 7.25
C LYS A 64 8.14 -2.64 8.62
N ASN A 65 7.32 -3.69 8.64
CA ASN A 65 7.04 -4.36 9.89
C ASN A 65 8.33 -5.04 10.41
N GLY A 66 8.47 -5.15 11.73
CA GLY A 66 9.53 -5.98 12.32
C GLY A 66 9.31 -7.44 11.94
N LEU A 67 10.39 -8.23 11.85
CA LEU A 67 10.29 -9.69 11.81
C LEU A 67 9.60 -10.13 13.10
N VAL A 68 8.35 -10.56 13.02
CA VAL A 68 7.76 -11.41 14.05
C VAL A 68 8.25 -12.81 13.68
N PRO A 69 9.05 -13.48 14.53
CA PRO A 69 9.34 -14.90 14.31
C PRO A 69 7.99 -15.59 14.16
N SER A 70 7.83 -16.36 13.09
CA SER A 70 6.72 -17.30 12.94
C SER A 70 6.61 -18.05 14.25
N ALA A 71 5.63 -17.70 15.10
CA ALA A 71 5.20 -18.63 16.12
C ALA A 71 4.68 -19.81 15.31
N ASP A 72 5.31 -20.97 15.49
CA ASP A 72 4.92 -22.23 14.88
C ASP A 72 3.41 -22.42 15.12
N LEU A 73 2.60 -22.03 14.14
CA LEU A 73 1.20 -22.44 14.04
C LEU A 73 1.27 -23.90 13.60
N CYS A 74 1.65 -24.76 14.54
CA CYS A 74 1.35 -26.17 14.46
C CYS A 74 -0.17 -26.32 14.46
N GLU A 75 -0.68 -26.95 13.41
CA GLU A 75 -2.03 -27.54 13.39
C GLU A 75 -2.25 -28.51 14.56
#